data_AF-A0A935F9A6-F1
#
_entry.id   AF-A0A935F9A6-F1
#
_cell.length_a   1.000
_cell.length_b   1.000
_cell.length_c   1.000
_cell.angle_alpha   90.00
_cell.angle_beta   90.00
_cell.angle_gamma   90.00
#
_symmetry.space_group_name_H-M   'P 1'
#
loop_
_entity.id
_entity.type
_entity.pdbx_description
1 polymer ?
#
loop_
_entity_poly.entity_id
_entity_poly.type
_entity_poly.pdbx_seq_one_letter_code
_entity_poly.pdbx_strand_id
1 'polypeptide(L)'
;MIRRIWNKGWQLPKSALADKGKDYFASNNKMFMNRIKLTLIIVPVLVMMASCTEGSADKKVPELADEMCNCFDEFSKSVSEKEMGIFKEVSTAAQPQKVLTDAFAKLEAAEATGLAEKMKSIGDRNSPVFKCLDAFDKKHSKETTTDKEKLTEKLLKELQSNQCNIGAAIINLSLKKGK
;
A
#
# COMPACT_ATOMS: atom_id res chain seq x y z
N MET A 1 6.80 10.02 -1.69
CA MET A 1 6.68 9.89 -0.20
C MET A 1 5.79 8.73 0.21
N ILE A 2 4.58 8.64 -0.35
CA ILE A 2 3.59 7.62 -0.01
C ILE A 2 4.06 6.21 -0.39
N ARG A 3 4.81 6.05 -1.49
CA ARG A 3 5.48 4.79 -1.83
C ARG A 3 6.49 4.29 -0.77
N ARG A 4 7.13 5.19 -0.01
CA ARG A 4 8.04 4.79 1.10
C ARG A 4 7.28 4.40 2.36
N ILE A 5 6.17 5.08 2.63
CA ILE A 5 5.23 4.73 3.71
C ILE A 5 4.69 3.32 3.43
N TRP A 6 4.27 3.09 2.18
CA TRP A 6 3.80 1.81 1.64
C TRP A 6 4.75 0.63 1.87
N ASN A 7 5.98 0.74 1.35
CA ASN A 7 6.98 -0.33 1.46
C ASN A 7 7.35 -0.65 2.92
N LYS A 8 7.09 0.27 3.87
CA LYS A 8 7.35 0.04 5.28
C LYS A 8 6.17 -0.63 5.99
N GLY A 9 4.91 -0.22 5.76
CA GLY A 9 3.74 -0.77 6.46
C GLY A 9 3.46 -2.25 6.20
N TRP A 10 3.94 -2.78 5.06
CA TRP A 10 3.54 -4.08 4.50
C TRP A 10 4.37 -5.31 4.90
N GLN A 11 5.33 -5.20 5.82
CA GLN A 11 6.03 -6.40 6.28
C GLN A 11 5.14 -7.18 7.25
N LEU A 12 4.55 -8.28 6.76
CA LEU A 12 3.91 -9.28 7.59
C LEU A 12 4.87 -9.76 8.69
N PRO A 13 4.43 -9.88 9.95
CA PRO A 13 5.26 -10.46 11.00
C PRO A 13 5.55 -11.91 10.62
N LYS A 14 6.85 -12.23 10.43
CA LYS A 14 7.31 -13.58 10.10
C LYS A 14 6.78 -14.65 11.06
N SER A 15 6.44 -14.25 12.30
CA SER A 15 5.89 -15.12 13.33
C SER A 15 4.44 -15.57 13.10
N ALA A 16 3.61 -14.81 12.37
CA ALA A 16 2.21 -15.18 12.13
C ALA A 16 2.05 -16.36 11.13
N LEU A 17 3.03 -16.50 10.24
CA LEU A 17 3.08 -17.58 9.24
C LEU A 17 3.94 -18.77 9.70
N ALA A 18 4.74 -18.61 10.77
CA ALA A 18 5.67 -19.64 11.25
C ALA A 18 4.98 -20.74 12.06
N ASP A 19 3.82 -20.47 12.67
CA ASP A 19 3.11 -21.44 13.52
C ASP A 19 2.24 -22.43 12.69
N LYS A 20 1.72 -22.00 11.53
CA LYS A 20 0.85 -22.82 10.65
C LYS A 20 1.53 -23.39 9.40
N GLY A 21 2.86 -23.28 9.27
CA GLY A 21 3.55 -23.76 8.07
C GLY A 21 5.07 -23.66 8.15
N LYS A 22 5.69 -24.49 8.98
CA LYS A 22 7.08 -24.92 8.74
C LYS A 22 7.06 -25.64 7.39
N ASP A 23 7.46 -24.96 6.31
CA ASP A 23 8.07 -25.50 5.08
C ASP A 23 8.01 -24.58 3.85
N TYR A 24 7.45 -23.36 3.93
CA TYR A 24 7.19 -22.58 2.68
C TYR A 24 7.85 -21.21 2.52
N PHE A 25 8.77 -20.81 3.41
CA PHE A 25 9.55 -19.56 3.27
C PHE A 25 11.02 -19.79 2.90
N ALA A 26 11.31 -20.81 2.09
CA ALA A 26 12.64 -21.07 1.53
C ALA A 26 12.57 -21.35 0.01
N SER A 27 12.11 -20.39 -0.79
CA SER A 27 12.27 -20.38 -2.26
C SER A 27 11.83 -18.99 -2.76
N ASN A 28 12.59 -18.13 -3.44
CA ASN A 28 13.80 -18.25 -4.23
C ASN A 28 14.61 -16.96 -4.06
N ASN A 29 15.84 -17.08 -3.57
CA ASN A 29 16.87 -16.05 -3.71
C ASN A 29 17.98 -16.65 -4.59
N LYS A 30 17.70 -16.77 -5.89
CA LYS A 30 18.68 -17.12 -6.91
C LYS A 30 18.42 -16.31 -8.18
N MET A 31 19.20 -15.25 -8.32
CA MET A 31 20.14 -15.08 -9.42
C MET A 31 19.55 -15.34 -10.83
N PHE A 32 19.16 -14.27 -11.51
CA PHE A 32 19.37 -14.17 -12.96
C PHE A 32 19.94 -12.79 -13.30
N MET A 33 21.26 -12.79 -13.38
CA MET A 33 22.07 -11.78 -14.03
C MET A 33 22.18 -12.23 -15.48
N ASN A 34 21.41 -11.66 -16.42
CA ASN A 34 21.88 -11.57 -17.80
C ASN A 34 21.09 -10.56 -18.66
N ARG A 35 21.82 -10.01 -19.61
CA ARG A 35 21.60 -8.87 -20.48
C ARG A 35 20.37 -9.00 -21.39
N ILE A 36 19.55 -7.96 -21.47
CA ILE A 36 18.65 -7.74 -22.63
C ILE A 36 18.75 -6.27 -23.06
N LYS A 37 18.85 -6.13 -24.38
CA LYS A 37 19.39 -5.00 -25.13
C LYS A 37 18.49 -3.76 -25.09
N LEU A 38 19.19 -2.62 -25.08
CA LEU A 38 18.72 -1.28 -25.32
C LEU A 38 18.02 -1.19 -26.69
N THR A 39 16.69 -1.03 -26.70
CA THR A 39 15.95 -0.57 -27.89
C THR A 39 15.21 0.70 -27.50
N LEU A 40 15.75 1.80 -27.96
CA LEU A 40 15.34 3.16 -27.70
C LEU A 40 14.21 3.52 -28.67
N ILE A 41 12.95 3.44 -28.22
CA ILE A 41 11.79 3.98 -28.96
C ILE A 41 11.44 5.32 -28.31
N ILE A 42 11.83 6.40 -28.98
CA ILE A 42 11.47 7.77 -28.64
C ILE A 42 10.05 8.00 -29.13
N VAL A 43 9.08 8.04 -28.21
CA VAL A 43 7.75 8.60 -28.47
C VAL A 43 7.74 10.03 -27.92
N PRO A 44 7.50 11.06 -28.75
CA PRO A 44 7.41 12.43 -28.26
C PRO A 44 6.00 12.62 -27.68
N VAL A 45 5.83 12.38 -26.38
CA VAL A 45 4.62 12.84 -25.69
C VAL A 45 4.86 14.29 -25.28
N LEU A 46 4.27 15.19 -26.07
CA LEU A 46 3.90 16.52 -25.63
C LEU A 46 3.16 16.39 -24.28
N VAL A 47 3.76 16.86 -23.19
CA VAL A 47 3.01 17.27 -22.01
C VAL A 47 3.32 18.74 -21.79
N MET A 48 2.31 19.53 -22.10
CA MET A 48 2.23 20.96 -21.85
C MET A 48 2.70 21.28 -20.45
N MET A 49 3.56 22.29 -20.35
CA MET A 49 3.88 22.98 -19.12
C MET A 49 2.61 23.64 -18.60
N ALA A 50 1.95 23.02 -17.63
CA ALA A 50 1.00 23.70 -16.76
C ALA A 50 1.69 23.98 -15.43
N SER A 51 2.12 25.23 -15.29
CA SER A 51 2.00 26.04 -14.06
C SER A 51 2.75 25.55 -12.82
N CYS A 52 3.83 26.26 -12.50
CA CYS A 52 4.43 26.32 -11.17
C CYS A 52 3.46 26.98 -10.17
N THR A 53 2.80 26.16 -9.36
CA THR A 53 2.42 26.52 -7.98
C THR A 53 2.78 25.32 -7.12
N GLU A 54 3.77 25.48 -6.24
CA GLU A 54 3.99 24.52 -5.15
C GLU A 54 2.72 24.52 -4.29
N GLY A 55 1.84 23.56 -4.55
CA GLY A 55 0.62 23.36 -3.78
C GLY A 55 0.99 22.67 -2.47
N SER A 56 0.56 23.25 -1.35
CA SER A 56 0.66 22.58 -0.06
C SER A 56 -0.20 21.31 -0.07
N ALA A 57 0.42 20.15 0.16
CA ALA A 57 -0.28 18.86 0.23
C ALA A 57 -1.39 18.87 1.30
N ASP A 58 -1.21 19.66 2.36
CA ASP A 58 -2.18 19.82 3.45
C ASP A 58 -3.55 20.36 3.01
N LYS A 59 -3.62 21.10 1.89
CA LYS A 59 -4.88 21.63 1.34
C LYS A 59 -5.59 20.66 0.39
N LYS A 60 -4.88 19.61 -0.05
CA LYS A 60 -5.37 18.64 -1.03
C LYS A 60 -5.61 17.26 -0.44
N VAL A 61 -5.56 17.12 0.89
CA VAL A 61 -5.75 15.83 1.56
C VAL A 61 -6.98 15.06 1.08
N PRO A 62 -8.16 15.69 0.85
CA PRO A 62 -9.31 14.97 0.33
C PRO A 62 -9.09 14.40 -1.08
N GLU A 63 -8.53 15.19 -2.01
CA GLU A 63 -8.18 14.72 -3.36
C GLU A 63 -7.13 13.61 -3.32
N LEU A 64 -6.10 13.77 -2.48
CA LEU A 64 -5.05 12.76 -2.30
C LEU A 64 -5.62 11.46 -1.74
N ALA A 65 -6.58 11.54 -0.81
CA ALA A 65 -7.23 10.37 -0.23
C ALA A 65 -8.11 9.66 -1.25
N ASP A 66 -8.88 10.41 -2.05
CA ASP A 66 -9.76 9.86 -3.09
C ASP A 66 -8.95 9.17 -4.20
N GLU A 67 -7.95 9.85 -4.77
CA GLU A 67 -7.10 9.29 -5.81
C GLU A 67 -6.31 8.07 -5.32
N MET A 68 -5.82 8.11 -4.08
CA MET A 68 -5.16 6.95 -3.48
C MET A 68 -6.14 5.80 -3.24
N CYS A 69 -7.39 6.10 -2.90
CA CYS A 69 -8.40 5.06 -2.71
C CYS A 69 -8.72 4.32 -4.01
N ASN A 70 -8.85 5.07 -5.11
CA ASN A 70 -9.10 4.52 -6.43
C ASN A 70 -8.02 3.52 -6.88
N CYS A 71 -6.78 3.65 -6.37
CA CYS A 71 -5.72 2.66 -6.62
C CYS A 71 -6.01 1.26 -6.01
N PHE A 72 -6.97 1.15 -5.08
CA PHE A 72 -7.34 -0.10 -4.41
C PHE A 72 -8.64 -0.70 -4.90
N ASP A 73 -9.38 -0.07 -5.79
CA ASP A 73 -10.70 -0.55 -6.23
C ASP A 73 -10.63 -1.95 -6.86
N GLU A 74 -9.65 -2.20 -7.71
CA GLU A 74 -9.48 -3.54 -8.30
C GLU A 74 -9.02 -4.56 -7.26
N PHE A 75 -8.23 -4.14 -6.27
CA PHE A 75 -7.82 -5.02 -5.18
C PHE A 75 -8.99 -5.32 -4.24
N SER A 76 -9.85 -4.35 -3.95
CA SER A 76 -11.00 -4.50 -3.06
C SER A 76 -11.99 -5.54 -3.58
N LYS A 77 -12.12 -5.67 -4.91
CA LYS A 77 -12.90 -6.73 -5.58
C LYS A 77 -12.31 -8.13 -5.40
N SER A 78 -11.01 -8.24 -5.13
CA SER A 78 -10.32 -9.53 -4.97
C SER A 78 -10.39 -10.09 -3.54
N VAL A 79 -10.83 -9.28 -2.58
CA VAL A 79 -10.97 -9.67 -1.17
C VAL A 79 -12.44 -9.93 -0.83
N SER A 80 -12.69 -10.97 -0.04
CA SER A 80 -13.99 -11.29 0.52
C SER A 80 -14.42 -10.29 1.59
N GLU A 81 -15.69 -10.27 1.95
CA GLU A 81 -16.21 -9.44 3.04
C GLU A 81 -15.49 -9.71 4.38
N LYS A 82 -15.17 -10.99 4.64
CA LYS A 82 -14.41 -11.41 5.83
C LYS A 82 -13.01 -10.80 5.83
N GLU A 83 -12.29 -10.87 4.71
CA GLU A 83 -10.97 -10.24 4.55
C GLU A 83 -11.07 -8.71 4.63
N MET A 84 -12.11 -8.10 4.04
CA MET A 84 -12.38 -6.66 4.15
C MET A 84 -12.62 -6.21 5.60
N GLY A 85 -13.30 -7.05 6.40
CA GLY A 85 -13.48 -6.84 7.84
C GLY A 85 -12.15 -6.70 8.58
N ILE A 86 -11.15 -7.52 8.23
CA ILE A 86 -9.80 -7.43 8.80
C ILE A 86 -9.17 -6.08 8.46
N PHE A 87 -9.23 -5.64 7.20
CA PHE A 87 -8.70 -4.32 6.82
C PHE A 87 -9.41 -3.18 7.55
N LYS A 88 -10.73 -3.26 7.73
CA LYS A 88 -11.49 -2.27 8.50
C LYS A 88 -11.03 -2.21 9.95
N GLU A 89 -10.86 -3.34 10.63
CA GLU A 89 -10.36 -3.37 12.02
C GLU A 89 -8.94 -2.81 12.12
N VAL A 90 -8.05 -3.19 11.20
CA VAL A 90 -6.67 -2.69 11.16
C VAL A 90 -6.64 -1.18 10.89
N SER A 91 -7.56 -0.65 10.09
CA SER A 91 -7.60 0.77 9.76
C SER A 91 -7.83 1.70 10.95
N THR A 92 -8.51 1.23 11.99
CA THR A 92 -8.87 2.06 13.17
C THR A 92 -8.17 1.61 14.46
N ALA A 93 -7.49 0.46 14.43
CA ALA A 93 -6.82 -0.10 15.60
C ALA A 93 -5.70 0.81 16.15
N ALA A 94 -5.61 0.90 17.47
CA ALA A 94 -4.49 1.54 18.16
C ALA A 94 -3.17 0.77 17.96
N GLN A 95 -3.24 -0.56 17.85
CA GLN A 95 -2.13 -1.47 17.59
C GLN A 95 -2.40 -2.29 16.31
N PRO A 96 -2.30 -1.69 15.12
CA PRO A 96 -2.73 -2.30 13.87
C PRO A 96 -1.93 -3.57 13.51
N GLN A 97 -0.63 -3.63 13.83
CA GLN A 97 0.16 -4.85 13.66
C GLN A 97 -0.36 -6.02 14.49
N LYS A 98 -0.76 -5.78 15.75
CA LYS A 98 -1.29 -6.83 16.63
C LYS A 98 -2.63 -7.33 16.10
N VAL A 99 -3.53 -6.42 15.74
CA VAL A 99 -4.85 -6.78 15.16
C VAL A 99 -4.68 -7.61 13.89
N LEU A 100 -3.78 -7.20 12.98
CA LEU A 100 -3.50 -7.98 11.77
C LEU A 100 -2.96 -9.37 12.10
N THR A 101 -2.01 -9.47 13.03
CA THR A 101 -1.42 -10.75 13.46
C THR A 101 -2.47 -11.67 14.07
N ASP A 102 -3.29 -11.14 14.98
CA ASP A 102 -4.36 -11.89 15.64
C ASP A 102 -5.42 -12.35 14.64
N ALA A 103 -5.73 -11.54 13.62
CA ALA A 103 -6.63 -11.92 12.54
C ALA A 103 -6.08 -13.09 11.72
N PHE A 104 -4.80 -13.03 11.30
CA PHE A 104 -4.15 -14.13 10.59
C PHE A 104 -4.11 -15.42 11.41
N ALA A 105 -3.91 -15.34 12.73
CA ALA A 105 -3.93 -16.51 13.62
C ALA A 105 -5.31 -17.19 13.66
N LYS A 106 -6.38 -16.41 13.53
CA LYS A 106 -7.78 -16.88 13.54
C LYS A 106 -8.26 -17.40 12.17
N LEU A 107 -7.58 -17.06 11.08
CA LEU A 107 -7.92 -17.57 9.76
C LEU A 107 -7.51 -19.04 9.61
N GLU A 108 -8.26 -19.77 8.80
CA GLU A 108 -7.85 -21.10 8.33
C GLU A 108 -6.59 -20.98 7.48
N ALA A 109 -5.74 -22.02 7.46
CA ALA A 109 -4.44 -21.96 6.81
C ALA A 109 -4.54 -21.57 5.30
N ALA A 110 -5.55 -22.08 4.60
CA ALA A 110 -5.80 -21.76 3.20
C ALA A 110 -6.26 -20.30 3.01
N GLU A 111 -7.14 -19.80 3.87
CA GLU A 111 -7.60 -18.40 3.84
C GLU A 111 -6.47 -17.43 4.18
N ALA A 112 -5.68 -17.74 5.21
CA ALA A 112 -4.51 -16.97 5.60
C ALA A 112 -3.49 -16.90 4.46
N THR A 113 -3.25 -18.02 3.77
CA THR A 113 -2.34 -18.07 2.62
C THR A 113 -2.87 -17.23 1.46
N GLY A 114 -4.15 -17.39 1.10
CA GLY A 114 -4.78 -16.62 0.02
C GLY A 114 -4.76 -15.12 0.30
N LEU A 115 -5.07 -14.71 1.54
CA LEU A 115 -5.00 -13.31 1.95
C LEU A 115 -3.55 -12.81 1.89
N ALA A 116 -2.57 -13.58 2.39
CA ALA A 116 -1.15 -13.21 2.33
C ALA A 116 -0.64 -13.02 0.89
N GLU A 117 -1.10 -13.85 -0.06
CA GLU A 117 -0.74 -13.71 -1.48
C GLU A 117 -1.37 -12.48 -2.12
N LYS A 118 -2.65 -12.21 -1.87
CA LYS A 118 -3.32 -10.97 -2.29
C LYS A 118 -2.57 -9.75 -1.74
N MET A 119 -2.32 -9.77 -0.43
CA MET A 119 -1.52 -8.78 0.30
C MET A 119 -0.12 -8.58 -0.30
N LYS A 120 0.54 -9.64 -0.75
CA LYS A 120 1.84 -9.57 -1.43
C LYS A 120 1.73 -8.94 -2.82
N SER A 121 0.66 -9.24 -3.57
CA SER A 121 0.45 -8.72 -4.93
C SER A 121 0.42 -7.20 -4.97
N ILE A 122 -0.10 -6.56 -3.93
CA ILE A 122 -0.05 -5.11 -3.74
C ILE A 122 1.37 -4.54 -3.80
N GLY A 123 2.35 -5.26 -3.25
CA GLY A 123 3.76 -4.86 -3.22
C GLY A 123 4.54 -5.25 -4.47
N ASP A 124 3.96 -6.06 -5.36
CA ASP A 124 4.57 -6.43 -6.63
C ASP A 124 4.64 -5.21 -7.56
N ARG A 125 5.84 -4.94 -8.10
CA ARG A 125 6.09 -3.83 -9.03
C ARG A 125 5.27 -3.92 -10.32
N ASN A 126 4.83 -5.12 -10.68
CA ASN A 126 4.01 -5.34 -11.86
C ASN A 126 2.51 -5.16 -11.60
N SER A 127 2.09 -5.07 -10.33
CA SER A 127 0.68 -4.98 -9.98
C SER A 127 0.04 -3.66 -10.42
N PRO A 128 -1.27 -3.66 -10.74
CA PRO A 128 -2.02 -2.44 -11.03
C PRO A 128 -1.96 -1.43 -9.87
N VAL A 129 -2.06 -1.93 -8.63
CA VAL A 129 -1.97 -1.12 -7.41
C VAL A 129 -0.64 -0.39 -7.34
N PHE A 130 0.48 -1.09 -7.51
CA PHE A 130 1.81 -0.48 -7.46
C PHE A 130 1.99 0.57 -8.56
N LYS A 131 1.55 0.29 -9.79
CA LYS A 131 1.64 1.23 -10.91
C LYS A 131 0.78 2.47 -10.67
N CYS A 132 -0.41 2.31 -10.12
CA CYS A 132 -1.29 3.41 -9.74
C CYS A 132 -0.65 4.29 -8.66
N LEU A 133 -0.14 3.69 -7.59
CA LEU A 133 0.56 4.42 -6.53
C LEU A 133 1.84 5.11 -7.00
N ASP A 134 2.57 4.52 -7.96
CA ASP A 134 3.76 5.14 -8.56
C ASP A 134 3.38 6.35 -9.44
N ALA A 135 2.29 6.26 -10.21
CA ALA A 135 1.74 7.37 -10.97
C ALA A 135 1.25 8.49 -10.05
N PHE A 136 0.57 8.14 -8.95
CA PHE A 136 0.17 9.07 -7.90
C PHE A 136 1.38 9.79 -7.28
N ASP A 137 2.43 9.06 -6.87
CA ASP A 137 3.63 9.68 -6.28
C ASP A 137 4.34 10.63 -7.26
N LYS A 138 4.30 10.33 -8.57
CA LYS A 138 4.82 11.21 -9.63
C LYS A 138 3.94 12.45 -9.83
N LYS A 139 2.61 12.28 -9.84
CA LYS A 139 1.66 13.39 -10.00
C LYS A 139 1.78 14.42 -8.88
N HIS A 140 1.97 13.95 -7.65
CA HIS A 140 2.07 14.80 -6.45
C HIS A 140 3.51 15.00 -5.97
N SER A 141 4.52 14.71 -6.80
CA SER A 141 5.93 14.77 -6.38
C SER A 141 6.41 16.18 -6.02
N LYS A 142 5.71 17.21 -6.52
CA LYS A 142 5.98 18.63 -6.28
C LYS A 142 5.21 19.20 -5.09
N GLU A 143 4.30 18.42 -4.52
CA GLU A 143 3.55 18.85 -3.34
C GLU A 143 4.44 18.70 -2.11
N THR A 144 4.57 19.79 -1.37
CA THR A 144 5.41 19.85 -0.18
C THR A 144 4.53 19.93 1.07
N THR A 145 5.01 19.32 2.14
CA THR A 145 4.46 19.48 3.48
C THR A 145 5.62 19.68 4.45
N THR A 146 5.41 20.54 5.44
CA THR A 146 6.36 20.78 6.53
C THR A 146 6.32 19.66 7.57
N ASP A 147 5.20 18.92 7.67
CA ASP A 147 5.00 17.86 8.66
C ASP A 147 4.40 16.60 8.02
N LYS A 148 5.29 15.68 7.66
CA LYS A 148 4.97 14.43 6.98
C LYS A 148 4.09 13.49 7.83
N GLU A 149 4.27 13.51 9.15
CA GLU A 149 3.50 12.67 10.05
C GLU A 149 2.07 13.19 10.15
N LYS A 150 1.89 14.50 10.40
CA LYS A 150 0.56 15.12 10.42
C LYS A 150 -0.19 15.00 9.09
N LEU A 151 0.49 15.15 7.96
CA LEU A 151 -0.13 14.92 6.65
C LEU A 151 -0.65 13.49 6.53
N THR A 152 0.15 12.51 6.97
CA THR A 152 -0.21 11.09 6.91
C THR A 152 -1.34 10.74 7.87
N GLU A 153 -1.41 11.38 9.05
CA GLU A 153 -2.55 11.25 9.98
C GLU A 153 -3.84 11.86 9.42
N LYS A 154 -3.76 13.04 8.78
CA LYS A 154 -4.92 13.63 8.09
C LYS A 154 -5.39 12.74 6.94
N LEU A 155 -4.46 12.20 6.15
CA LEU A 155 -4.75 11.27 5.07
C LEU A 155 -5.43 10.00 5.59
N LEU A 156 -4.95 9.44 6.72
CA LEU A 156 -5.61 8.31 7.38
C LEU A 156 -7.07 8.62 7.73
N LYS A 157 -7.32 9.78 8.34
CA LYS A 157 -8.69 10.19 8.71
C LYS A 157 -9.60 10.30 7.49
N GLU A 158 -9.13 10.91 6.40
CA GLU A 158 -9.95 11.00 5.19
C GLU A 158 -10.21 9.65 4.53
N LEU A 159 -9.21 8.75 4.49
CA LEU A 159 -9.42 7.39 3.98
C LEU A 159 -10.41 6.60 4.84
N GLN A 160 -10.40 6.79 6.16
CA GLN A 160 -11.39 6.20 7.06
C GLN A 160 -12.80 6.76 6.79
N SER A 161 -12.92 8.08 6.60
CA SER A 161 -14.18 8.75 6.25
C SER A 161 -14.76 8.25 4.92
N ASN A 162 -13.89 8.03 3.92
CA ASN A 162 -14.27 7.52 2.60
C ASN A 162 -14.47 5.99 2.57
N GLN A 163 -14.43 5.31 3.72
CA GLN A 163 -14.50 3.84 3.84
C GLN A 163 -13.45 3.09 3.00
N CYS A 164 -12.32 3.74 2.73
CA CYS A 164 -11.19 3.18 2.02
C CYS A 164 -10.38 2.24 2.92
N ASN A 165 -11.00 1.15 3.38
CA ASN A 165 -10.50 0.33 4.48
C ASN A 165 -9.09 -0.23 4.21
N ILE A 166 -8.80 -0.67 2.98
CA ILE A 166 -7.49 -1.18 2.60
C ILE A 166 -6.43 -0.07 2.66
N GLY A 167 -6.67 1.06 2.00
CA GLY A 167 -5.77 2.21 2.01
C GLY A 167 -5.52 2.72 3.43
N ALA A 168 -6.58 2.89 4.21
CA ALA A 168 -6.52 3.31 5.61
C ALA A 168 -5.75 2.32 6.49
N ALA A 169 -5.98 1.00 6.36
CA ALA A 169 -5.24 -0.04 7.07
C ALA A 169 -3.74 0.09 6.85
N ILE A 170 -3.33 0.35 5.62
CA ILE A 170 -1.92 0.36 5.25
C ILE A 170 -1.24 1.63 5.75
N ILE A 171 -1.93 2.77 5.69
CA ILE A 171 -1.45 4.00 6.29
C ILE A 171 -1.34 3.84 7.81
N ASN A 172 -2.33 3.24 8.48
CA ASN A 172 -2.29 3.03 9.93
C ASN A 172 -1.14 2.10 10.34
N LEU A 173 -0.95 0.98 9.64
CA LEU A 173 0.21 0.08 9.82
C LEU A 173 1.55 0.80 9.63
N SER A 174 1.62 1.73 8.67
CA SER A 174 2.85 2.47 8.38
C SER A 174 3.17 3.53 9.44
N LEU A 175 2.15 4.23 9.94
CA LEU A 175 2.28 5.22 11.02
C LEU A 175 2.73 4.57 12.33
N LYS A 176 2.16 3.41 12.67
CA LYS A 176 2.40 2.74 13.96
C LYS A 176 3.63 1.83 13.98
N LYS A 177 4.15 1.43 12.82
CA LYS A 177 5.41 0.68 12.73
C LYS A 177 6.66 1.51 13.06
N GLY A 178 6.55 2.84 13.02
CA GLY A 178 7.65 3.76 13.36
C GLY A 178 7.66 4.22 14.82
N LYS A 179 6.73 3.75 15.65
CA LYS A 179 6.60 4.07 17.08
C LYS A 179 6.83 2.80 17.90
#